data_AF-A0A0K8W6G6-F1
#
_entry.id   AF-A0A0K8W6G6-F1
#
_cell.length_a   1.000
_cell.length_b   1.000
_cell.length_c   1.000
_cell.angle_alpha   90.00
_cell.angle_beta   90.00
_cell.angle_gamma   90.00
#
_symmetry.space_group_name_H-M   'P 1'
#
loop_
_entity.id
_entity.type
_entity.pdbx_description
1 polymer ?
#
loop_
_entity_poly.entity_id
_entity_poly.type
_entity_poly.pdbx_seq_one_letter_code
_entity_poly.pdbx_strand_id
1 'polypeptide(L)'
;MHFYLFIGFCSDLNSSTQFVVGLALCTLGAIASPEMARDLASEVERLMKSPNTYIRKKATLCAFRVIRRVPELMEIFLPATRSLLSEKNHGILITGVTLITEMCENSADTLLHFKK
;
A
#
# COMPACT_ATOMS: atom_id res chain seq x y z
N MET A 1 -12.73 -0.41 -20.90
CA MET A 1 -12.77 -1.51 -19.91
C MET A 1 -12.11 -1.12 -18.57
N HIS A 2 -10.94 -0.47 -18.56
CA HIS A 2 -10.26 -0.01 -17.32
C HIS A 2 -11.11 0.89 -16.40
N PHE A 3 -11.95 1.78 -16.95
CA PHE A 3 -12.72 2.75 -16.15
C PHE A 3 -13.80 2.11 -15.25
N TYR A 4 -14.47 1.04 -15.72
CA TYR A 4 -15.45 0.32 -14.90
C TYR A 4 -14.80 -0.49 -13.78
N LEU A 5 -13.62 -1.05 -14.05
CA LEU A 5 -12.83 -1.75 -13.06
C LEU A 5 -12.41 -0.80 -11.93
N PHE A 6 -12.01 0.42 -12.29
CA PHE A 6 -11.61 1.47 -11.35
C PHE A 6 -12.75 1.90 -10.40
N ILE A 7 -13.94 2.15 -10.92
CA ILE A 7 -15.11 2.53 -10.10
C ILE A 7 -15.49 1.38 -9.14
N GLY A 8 -15.41 0.13 -9.63
CA GLY A 8 -15.61 -1.06 -8.80
C GLY A 8 -14.63 -1.10 -7.63
N PHE A 9 -13.34 -0.87 -7.89
CA PHE A 9 -12.33 -0.85 -6.82
C PHE A 9 -12.58 0.24 -5.77
N CYS A 10 -12.88 1.48 -6.16
CA CYS A 10 -13.20 2.53 -5.18
C CYS A 10 -14.39 2.16 -4.29
N SER A 11 -15.42 1.53 -4.86
CA SER A 11 -16.56 1.03 -4.09
C SER A 11 -16.16 -0.11 -3.16
N ASP A 12 -15.38 -1.07 -3.65
CA ASP A 12 -14.95 -2.24 -2.88
C ASP A 12 -14.00 -1.87 -1.74
N LEU A 13 -13.13 -0.88 -1.93
CA LEU A 13 -12.19 -0.37 -0.92
C LEU A 13 -12.91 0.37 0.22
N ASN A 14 -14.12 0.87 -0.02
CA ASN A 14 -14.98 1.50 0.98
C ASN A 14 -16.07 0.57 1.53
N SER A 15 -16.04 -0.71 1.18
CA SER A 15 -16.96 -1.71 1.71
C SER A 15 -16.79 -1.91 3.23
N SER A 16 -17.89 -2.18 3.93
CA SER A 16 -17.87 -2.58 5.34
C SER A 16 -17.24 -3.96 5.56
N THR A 17 -17.13 -4.76 4.50
CA THR A 17 -16.60 -6.13 4.59
C THR A 17 -15.11 -6.15 4.32
N GLN A 18 -14.32 -6.43 5.37
CA GLN A 18 -12.85 -6.48 5.29
C GLN A 18 -12.30 -7.44 4.23
N PHE A 19 -13.02 -8.53 3.91
CA PHE A 19 -12.61 -9.50 2.90
C PHE A 19 -12.76 -8.96 1.47
N VAL A 20 -13.81 -8.16 1.22
CA VAL A 20 -14.01 -7.47 -0.07
C VAL A 20 -12.89 -6.48 -0.29
N VAL A 21 -12.59 -5.64 0.71
CA VAL A 21 -11.45 -4.70 0.69
C VAL A 21 -10.13 -5.46 0.47
N GLY A 22 -9.92 -6.59 1.16
CA GLY A 22 -8.71 -7.39 1.02
C GLY A 22 -8.53 -8.02 -0.37
N LEU A 23 -9.61 -8.47 -0.99
CA LEU A 23 -9.61 -8.98 -2.37
C LEU A 23 -9.33 -7.84 -3.35
N ALA A 24 -9.99 -6.70 -3.18
CA ALA A 24 -9.77 -5.50 -3.97
C ALA A 24 -8.29 -5.08 -3.96
N LEU A 25 -7.68 -4.99 -2.77
CA LEU A 25 -6.26 -4.66 -2.61
C LEU A 25 -5.33 -5.70 -3.26
N CYS A 26 -5.64 -7.00 -3.16
CA CYS A 26 -4.83 -8.04 -3.80
C CYS A 26 -4.87 -7.95 -5.32
N THR A 27 -6.07 -7.73 -5.88
CA THR A 27 -6.28 -7.60 -7.32
C THR A 27 -5.63 -6.32 -7.82
N LEU A 28 -5.83 -5.18 -7.14
CA LEU A 28 -5.18 -3.92 -7.48
C LEU A 28 -3.66 -4.10 -7.57
N GLY A 29 -3.02 -4.66 -6.54
CA GLY A 29 -1.57 -4.91 -6.57
C GLY A 29 -1.10 -5.85 -7.70
N ALA A 30 -1.99 -6.69 -8.26
CA ALA A 30 -1.64 -7.59 -9.37
C ALA A 30 -1.77 -6.91 -10.74
N ILE A 31 -2.90 -6.24 -10.99
CA ILE A 31 -3.28 -5.73 -12.33
C ILE A 31 -3.24 -4.19 -12.46
N ALA A 32 -2.84 -3.46 -11.42
CA ALA A 32 -2.75 -2.00 -11.49
C ALA A 32 -1.88 -1.56 -12.66
N SER A 33 -2.45 -0.73 -13.54
CA SER A 33 -1.69 0.08 -14.49
C SER A 33 -1.12 1.30 -13.76
N PRO A 34 -0.10 1.97 -14.32
CA PRO A 34 0.46 3.16 -13.70
C PRO A 34 -0.57 4.24 -13.42
N GLU A 35 -1.52 4.47 -14.31
CA GLU A 35 -2.60 5.45 -14.15
C GLU A 35 -3.50 5.08 -12.96
N MET A 36 -3.98 3.83 -12.90
CA MET A 36 -4.81 3.35 -11.78
C MET A 36 -4.06 3.41 -10.45
N ALA A 37 -2.76 3.11 -10.45
CA ALA A 37 -1.93 3.18 -9.27
C ALA A 37 -1.81 4.61 -8.74
N ARG A 38 -1.63 5.61 -9.61
CA ARG A 38 -1.56 7.03 -9.22
C ARG A 38 -2.88 7.51 -8.61
N ASP A 39 -3.99 7.15 -9.25
CA ASP A 39 -5.32 7.57 -8.80
C ASP A 39 -5.74 6.92 -7.47
N LEU A 40 -5.31 5.67 -7.20
CA LEU A 40 -5.68 4.92 -6.00
C LEU A 40 -4.62 4.93 -4.90
N ALA A 41 -3.43 5.50 -5.12
CA ALA A 41 -2.33 5.49 -4.15
C ALA A 41 -2.76 6.08 -2.80
N SER A 42 -3.43 7.23 -2.82
CA SER A 42 -3.93 7.91 -1.61
C SER A 42 -4.93 7.06 -0.83
N GLU A 43 -5.76 6.27 -1.53
CA GLU A 43 -6.73 5.39 -0.87
C GLU A 43 -6.06 4.17 -0.24
N VAL A 44 -5.04 3.61 -0.91
CA VAL A 44 -4.20 2.55 -0.34
C VAL A 44 -3.45 3.05 0.90
N GLU A 45 -2.89 4.26 0.85
CA GLU A 45 -2.22 4.92 1.99
C GLU A 45 -3.17 5.07 3.19
N ARG A 46 -4.40 5.54 2.94
CA ARG A 46 -5.45 5.63 3.96
C ARG A 46 -5.73 4.27 4.60
N LEU A 47 -5.82 3.20 3.79
CA LEU A 47 -6.07 1.84 4.27
C LEU A 47 -4.87 1.25 5.03
N MET A 48 -3.63 1.70 4.78
CA MET A 48 -2.47 1.37 5.61
C MET A 48 -2.56 1.95 7.03
N LYS A 49 -3.43 2.92 7.27
CA LYS A 49 -3.71 3.46 8.61
C LYS A 49 -4.97 2.87 9.24
N SER A 50 -5.65 1.94 8.56
CA SER A 50 -6.89 1.32 9.05
C SER A 50 -6.68 0.63 10.40
N PRO A 51 -7.59 0.75 11.38
CA PRO A 51 -7.49 0.04 12.66
C PRO A 51 -7.58 -1.48 12.50
N ASN A 52 -8.09 -1.97 11.37
CA ASN A 52 -8.17 -3.39 11.07
C ASN A 52 -6.81 -3.92 10.58
N THR A 53 -6.18 -4.76 11.41
CA THR A 53 -4.91 -5.44 11.12
C THR A 53 -4.91 -6.18 9.77
N TYR A 54 -6.01 -6.85 9.42
CA TYR A 54 -6.11 -7.59 8.16
C TYR A 54 -6.03 -6.66 6.95
N ILE A 55 -6.82 -5.58 6.97
CA ILE A 55 -6.82 -4.56 5.91
C ILE A 55 -5.46 -3.88 5.84
N ARG A 56 -4.89 -3.50 6.99
CA ARG A 56 -3.59 -2.83 7.06
C ARG A 56 -2.48 -3.66 6.42
N LYS A 57 -2.43 -4.96 6.74
CA LYS A 57 -1.46 -5.90 6.14
C LYS A 57 -1.63 -6.00 4.62
N LYS A 58 -2.87 -6.11 4.15
CA LYS A 58 -3.18 -6.20 2.71
C LYS A 58 -2.85 -4.90 1.97
N ALA A 59 -3.11 -3.74 2.57
CA ALA A 59 -2.83 -2.44 2.00
C ALA A 59 -1.32 -2.19 1.89
N THR A 60 -0.56 -2.55 2.94
CA THR A 60 0.90 -2.46 2.94
C THR A 60 1.51 -3.32 1.82
N LEU A 61 1.03 -4.55 1.64
CA LEU A 61 1.48 -5.42 0.56
C LEU A 61 1.09 -4.89 -0.83
N CYS A 62 -0.09 -4.27 -0.94
CA CYS A 62 -0.50 -3.60 -2.18
C CYS A 62 0.43 -2.43 -2.50
N ALA A 63 0.75 -1.58 -1.51
CA ALA A 63 1.69 -0.47 -1.67
C ALA A 63 3.07 -0.95 -2.15
N PHE A 64 3.60 -2.04 -1.58
CA PHE A 64 4.84 -2.66 -2.06
C PHE A 64 4.79 -3.01 -3.54
N ARG A 65 3.72 -3.67 -3.98
CA ARG A 65 3.55 -4.05 -5.40
C ARG A 65 3.39 -2.82 -6.31
N VAL A 66 2.71 -1.79 -5.83
CA VAL A 66 2.55 -0.52 -6.55
C VAL A 66 3.90 0.18 -6.72
N ILE A 67 4.70 0.31 -5.66
CA ILE A 67 6.03 0.95 -5.74
C ILE A 67 6.95 0.19 -6.69
N ARG A 68 6.95 -1.15 -6.65
CA ARG A 68 7.72 -1.98 -7.60
C ARG A 68 7.36 -1.74 -9.06
N ARG A 69 6.13 -1.29 -9.33
CA ARG A 69 5.65 -0.97 -10.68
C ARG A 69 5.81 0.50 -11.03
N VAL A 70 5.62 1.37 -10.05
CA VAL A 70 5.53 2.83 -10.20
C VAL A 70 6.31 3.46 -9.04
N PRO A 71 7.65 3.48 -9.10
CA PRO A 71 8.50 3.91 -7.98
C PRO A 71 8.32 5.39 -7.62
N GLU A 72 7.85 6.22 -8.55
CA GLU A 72 7.58 7.65 -8.31
C GLU A 72 6.49 7.88 -7.23
N LEU A 73 5.65 6.88 -6.95
CA LEU A 73 4.60 6.98 -5.91
C LEU A 73 5.09 6.70 -4.50
N MET A 74 6.38 6.39 -4.34
CA MET A 74 6.98 6.07 -3.05
C MET A 74 6.74 7.15 -1.98
N GLU A 75 6.83 8.43 -2.37
CA GLU A 75 6.67 9.56 -1.44
C GLU A 75 5.29 9.60 -0.77
N ILE A 76 4.25 9.08 -1.44
CA ILE A 76 2.89 9.01 -0.91
C ILE A 76 2.83 8.04 0.26
N PHE A 77 3.55 6.90 0.17
CA PHE A 77 3.49 5.84 1.18
C PHE A 77 4.50 6.02 2.32
N LEU A 78 5.54 6.83 2.13
CA LEU A 78 6.61 7.07 3.10
C LEU A 78 6.13 7.53 4.49
N PRO A 79 5.10 8.40 4.63
CA PRO A 79 4.58 8.77 5.94
C PRO A 79 3.95 7.59 6.68
N ALA A 80 3.27 6.69 5.96
CA ALA A 80 2.60 5.54 6.55
C ALA A 80 3.59 4.49 7.08
N THR A 81 4.73 4.30 6.41
CA THR A 81 5.70 3.27 6.80
C THR A 81 6.35 3.48 8.16
N ARG A 82 6.52 4.74 8.61
CA ARG A 82 7.00 5.03 9.97
C ARG A 82 6.11 4.41 11.05
N SER A 83 4.80 4.45 10.86
CA SER A 83 3.84 3.88 11.81
C SER A 83 3.90 2.34 11.87
N LEU A 84 4.33 1.70 10.78
CA LEU A 84 4.42 0.23 10.70
C LEU A 84 5.56 -0.33 11.53
N LEU A 85 6.62 0.46 11.76
CA LEU A 85 7.77 0.05 12.58
C LEU A 85 7.43 -0.05 14.08
N SER A 86 6.38 0.64 14.52
CA SER A 86 5.92 0.64 15.91
C SER A 86 4.85 -0.43 16.19
N GLU A 87 4.51 -1.27 15.20
CA GLU A 87 3.45 -2.26 15.34
C GLU A 87 3.88 -3.50 16.12
N LYS A 88 2.99 -3.96 17.03
CA LYS A 88 3.21 -5.21 17.79
C LYS A 88 2.88 -6.45 16.97
N ASN A 89 2.06 -6.31 15.92
CA ASN A 89 1.67 -7.42 15.09
C ASN A 89 2.81 -7.78 14.12
N HIS A 90 3.44 -8.94 14.32
CA HIS A 90 4.53 -9.43 13.46
C HIS A 90 4.16 -9.47 11.98
N GLY A 91 2.90 -9.78 11.64
CA GLY A 91 2.45 -9.82 10.25
C GLY A 91 2.47 -8.45 9.57
N ILE A 92 2.18 -7.38 10.32
CA ILE A 92 2.28 -6.01 9.82
C ILE A 92 3.74 -5.57 9.75
N LEU A 93 4.51 -5.87 10.81
CA LEU A 93 5.92 -5.52 10.91
C LEU A 93 6.72 -6.10 9.74
N ILE A 94 6.54 -7.40 9.43
CA ILE A 94 7.21 -8.07 8.31
C ILE A 94 6.87 -7.36 6.99
N THR A 95 5.58 -7.12 6.73
CA THR A 95 5.18 -6.42 5.49
C THR A 95 5.68 -4.99 5.42
N GLY A 96 5.76 -4.29 6.56
CA GLY A 96 6.29 -2.94 6.66
C GLY A 96 7.80 -2.88 6.40
N VAL A 97 8.56 -3.80 6.99
CA VAL A 97 10.01 -3.94 6.72
C VAL A 97 10.25 -4.27 5.26
N THR A 98 9.52 -5.22 4.67
CA THR A 98 9.64 -5.53 3.23
C THR A 98 9.38 -4.31 2.36
N LEU A 99 8.36 -3.52 2.68
CA LEU A 99 8.06 -2.27 1.98
C LEU A 99 9.20 -1.26 2.12
N ILE A 100 9.72 -1.05 3.34
CA ILE A 100 10.82 -0.11 3.59
C ILE A 100 12.10 -0.56 2.88
N THR A 101 12.45 -1.84 2.92
CA THR A 101 13.60 -2.38 2.19
C THR A 101 13.49 -2.07 0.69
N GLU A 102 12.33 -2.31 0.09
CA GLU A 102 12.10 -1.99 -1.32
C GLU A 102 12.21 -0.48 -1.60
N MET A 103 11.68 0.37 -0.72
CA MET A 103 11.83 1.82 -0.84
C MET A 103 13.29 2.26 -0.79
N CYS A 104 14.08 1.63 0.07
CA CYS A 104 15.50 1.90 0.24
C CYS A 104 16.37 1.39 -0.92
N GLU A 105 15.97 0.30 -1.58
CA GLU A 105 16.63 -0.18 -2.78
C GLU A 105 16.35 0.72 -3.99
N ASN A 106 15.15 1.30 -4.06
CA ASN A 106 14.73 2.19 -5.14
C ASN A 106 15.22 3.65 -4.97
N SER A 107 15.58 4.08 -3.76
CA SER A 107 16.13 5.43 -3.52
C SER A 107 17.11 5.48 -2.34
N ALA A 108 18.25 6.15 -2.54
CA ALA A 108 19.21 6.37 -1.46
C ALA A 108 18.72 7.43 -0.44
N ASP A 109 17.81 8.33 -0.83
CA ASP A 109 17.27 9.38 0.04
C ASP A 109 16.32 8.80 1.11
N THR A 110 15.60 7.73 0.80
CA THR A 110 14.77 7.02 1.80
C THR A 110 15.62 6.31 2.85
N LEU A 111 16.79 5.79 2.49
CA LEU A 111 17.76 5.27 3.47
C LEU A 111 18.16 6.35 4.49
N LEU A 112 18.41 7.58 4.04
CA LEU A 112 18.73 8.70 4.93
C LEU A 112 17.54 9.09 5.83
N HIS A 113 16.31 8.92 5.35
CA HIS A 113 15.09 9.21 6.10
C HIS A 113 14.88 8.27 7.30
N PHE A 114 15.27 6.99 7.19
CA PHE A 114 15.13 5.98 8.25
C PHE A 114 16.38 5.80 9.12
N LYS A 115 17.54 6.33 8.72
CA LYS A 115 18.81 6.22 9.48
C LYS A 115 18.94 7.21 10.65
N LYS A 116 17.95 8.10 10.86
CA LYS A 116 17.92 9.07 11.96
C LYS A 116 16.98 8.65 13.08
#